data_AF-A0A809RZY1-F1
#
_entry.id   AF-A0A809RZY1-F1
#
_cell.length_a   1.000
_cell.length_b   1.000
_cell.length_c   1.000
_cell.angle_alpha   90.00
_cell.angle_beta   90.00
_cell.angle_gamma   90.00
#
_symmetry.space_group_name_H-M   'P 1'
#
loop_
_entity.id
_entity.type
_entity.pdbx_description
1 polymer ?
#
loop_
_entity_poly.entity_id
_entity_poly.type
_entity_poly.pdbx_seq_one_letter_code
_entity_poly.pdbx_strand_id
1 'polypeptide(L)'
;MNYELKDIQWGEYRIGDLFESENGDFDIQKSHINNNGYFVITSGLMNNGILGKSDVLSKIFREQTITVDMFGNVFYRSFKYKLVTHARVFSLIPKFIITENVGLFFANSLDYFKNLFDYNHMCSWKKIKNLNIQLLIKNNQIDFDFMEKYISLIKQESLNKLKEYLNKQTNNNYELSILEQDAKINLMILLGKNIGLVICLKYILQAVLTKIH
;
A
#
# COMPACT_ATOMS: atom_id res chain seq x y z
N MET A 1 16.61 16.94 7.15
CA MET A 1 15.44 17.78 7.47
C MET A 1 14.92 17.36 8.84
N ASN A 2 15.08 18.21 9.85
CA ASN A 2 14.55 17.97 11.20
C ASN A 2 13.06 18.31 11.18
N TYR A 3 12.21 17.31 11.03
CA TYR A 3 10.91 17.42 11.70
C TYR A 3 11.20 17.39 13.18
N GLU A 4 10.62 18.30 13.93
CA GLU A 4 10.57 18.17 15.38
C GLU A 4 9.67 16.96 15.68
N LEU A 5 10.25 15.76 15.53
CA LEU A 5 9.70 14.48 15.97
C LEU A 5 9.45 14.47 17.49
N LYS A 6 9.89 15.51 18.20
CA LYS A 6 9.81 15.68 19.64
C LYS A 6 8.38 15.80 20.16
N ASP A 7 7.43 16.26 19.34
CA ASP A 7 6.04 16.48 19.76
C ASP A 7 5.03 15.63 18.97
N ILE A 8 5.45 14.48 18.43
CA ILE A 8 4.52 13.54 17.82
C ILE A 8 3.67 12.88 18.91
N GLN A 9 2.36 13.02 18.79
CA GLN A 9 1.40 12.31 19.62
C GLN A 9 0.72 11.20 18.82
N TRP A 10 0.49 10.08 19.49
CA TRP A 10 -0.22 8.93 18.94
C TRP A 10 -1.53 8.71 19.67
N GLY A 11 -2.57 8.35 18.92
CA GLY A 11 -3.87 7.97 19.42
C GLY A 11 -4.25 6.59 18.91
N GLU A 12 -5.03 5.88 19.71
CA GLU A 12 -5.53 4.56 19.39
C GLU A 12 -6.98 4.67 18.89
N TYR A 13 -7.25 4.07 17.73
CA TYR A 13 -8.57 4.11 17.10
C TYR A 13 -9.03 2.71 16.74
N ARG A 14 -10.31 2.39 16.96
CA ARG A 14 -10.88 1.13 16.52
C ARG A 14 -11.08 1.14 15.00
N ILE A 15 -10.64 0.07 14.34
CA ILE A 15 -10.70 -0.05 12.87
C ILE A 15 -12.13 0.06 12.34
N GLY A 16 -13.11 -0.53 13.03
CA GLY A 16 -14.53 -0.45 12.69
C GLY A 16 -15.14 0.96 12.75
N ASP A 17 -14.49 1.90 13.43
CA ASP A 17 -14.94 3.30 13.47
C ASP A 17 -14.40 4.10 12.29
N LEU A 18 -13.31 3.65 11.68
CA LEU A 18 -12.64 4.32 10.57
C LEU A 18 -13.03 3.75 9.20
N PHE A 19 -13.36 2.47 9.13
CA PHE A 19 -13.58 1.76 7.88
C PHE A 19 -14.90 0.98 7.87
N GLU A 20 -15.43 0.80 6.67
CA GLU A 20 -16.37 -0.26 6.31
C GLU A 20 -15.65 -1.33 5.50
N SER A 21 -16.27 -2.49 5.30
CA SER A 21 -15.68 -3.57 4.52
C SER A 21 -16.60 -4.06 3.41
N GLU A 22 -16.00 -4.32 2.26
CA GLU A 22 -16.68 -4.88 1.10
C GLU A 22 -15.89 -6.06 0.50
N ASN A 23 -16.61 -7.06 0.00
CA ASN A 23 -16.03 -8.23 -0.67
C ASN A 23 -16.34 -8.21 -2.16
N GLY A 24 -15.54 -8.94 -2.95
CA GLY A 24 -15.88 -9.25 -4.34
C GLY A 24 -17.17 -10.05 -4.44
N ASP A 25 -17.79 -10.03 -5.60
CA ASP A 25 -19.07 -10.68 -5.91
C ASP A 25 -18.94 -11.81 -6.94
N PHE A 26 -17.75 -11.99 -7.53
CA PHE A 26 -17.50 -12.97 -8.57
C PHE A 26 -16.11 -13.60 -8.41
N ASP A 27 -16.04 -14.92 -8.63
CA ASP A 27 -14.77 -15.64 -8.57
C ASP A 27 -13.98 -15.49 -9.87
N ILE A 28 -13.18 -14.41 -9.96
CA ILE A 28 -12.32 -14.17 -11.11
C ILE A 28 -11.14 -15.14 -11.10
N GLN A 29 -11.21 -16.16 -11.94
CA GLN A 29 -10.14 -17.13 -12.19
C GLN A 29 -9.07 -16.61 -13.16
N LYS A 30 -7.91 -17.27 -13.19
CA LYS A 30 -6.79 -16.94 -14.09
C LYS A 30 -7.18 -16.95 -15.58
N SER A 31 -8.10 -17.81 -15.99
CA SER A 31 -8.62 -17.90 -17.36
C SER A 31 -9.35 -16.63 -17.82
N HIS A 32 -9.83 -15.79 -16.88
CA HIS A 32 -10.48 -14.52 -17.19
C HIS A 32 -9.50 -13.35 -17.36
N ILE A 33 -8.21 -13.55 -17.09
CA ILE A 33 -7.20 -12.50 -17.20
C ILE A 33 -6.81 -12.36 -18.68
N ASN A 34 -7.15 -11.22 -19.26
CA ASN A 34 -6.99 -10.93 -20.69
C ASN A 34 -6.33 -9.58 -20.98
N ASN A 35 -5.78 -8.92 -19.95
CA ASN A 35 -5.13 -7.61 -20.00
C ASN A 35 -6.06 -6.43 -20.34
N ASN A 36 -7.37 -6.65 -20.42
CA ASN A 36 -8.37 -5.60 -20.64
C ASN A 36 -9.09 -5.22 -19.33
N GLY A 37 -9.76 -4.07 -19.31
CA GLY A 37 -10.59 -3.64 -18.18
C GLY A 37 -9.78 -3.23 -16.93
N TYR A 38 -10.20 -3.71 -15.77
CA TYR A 38 -9.69 -3.28 -14.47
C TYR A 38 -8.70 -4.29 -13.89
N PHE A 39 -7.77 -3.80 -13.05
CA PHE A 39 -6.88 -4.68 -12.30
C PHE A 39 -7.66 -5.58 -11.34
N VAL A 40 -7.28 -6.86 -11.30
CA VAL A 40 -7.86 -7.89 -10.45
C VAL A 40 -6.91 -8.14 -9.29
N ILE A 41 -7.42 -8.01 -8.06
CA ILE A 41 -6.66 -8.22 -6.84
C ILE A 41 -6.99 -9.59 -6.24
N THR A 42 -5.93 -10.29 -5.82
CA THR A 42 -5.94 -11.58 -5.12
C THR A 42 -5.05 -11.53 -3.88
N SER A 43 -4.99 -12.61 -3.10
CA SER A 43 -4.06 -12.74 -1.96
C SER A 43 -2.61 -12.88 -2.42
N GLY A 44 -1.68 -12.35 -1.63
CA GLY A 44 -0.25 -12.54 -1.79
C GLY A 44 0.56 -11.24 -1.89
N LEU A 45 1.85 -11.34 -1.57
CA LEU A 45 2.77 -10.21 -1.54
C LEU A 45 3.26 -9.78 -2.94
N MET A 46 3.34 -10.74 -3.86
CA MET A 46 3.82 -10.50 -5.22
C MET A 46 2.92 -9.49 -5.92
N ASN A 47 3.54 -8.48 -6.53
CA ASN A 47 2.85 -7.39 -7.24
C ASN A 47 1.70 -6.71 -6.46
N ASN A 48 1.77 -6.64 -5.12
CA ASN A 48 0.70 -6.09 -4.28
C ASN A 48 -0.63 -6.84 -4.48
N GLY A 49 -0.58 -8.16 -4.68
CA GLY A 49 -1.75 -8.97 -4.95
C GLY A 49 -2.40 -8.71 -6.32
N ILE A 50 -1.79 -7.95 -7.23
CA ILE A 50 -2.34 -7.76 -8.57
C ILE A 50 -2.10 -9.02 -9.41
N LEU A 51 -3.18 -9.68 -9.82
CA LEU A 51 -3.16 -10.88 -10.67
C LEU A 51 -3.00 -10.54 -12.16
N GLY A 52 -3.57 -9.41 -12.60
CA GLY A 52 -3.63 -8.99 -13.99
C GLY A 52 -4.83 -8.05 -14.22
N LYS A 53 -5.25 -7.85 -15.46
CA LYS A 53 -6.49 -7.12 -15.77
C LYS A 53 -7.54 -8.04 -16.39
N SER A 54 -8.81 -7.75 -16.07
CA SER A 54 -9.97 -8.43 -16.67
C SER A 54 -11.15 -7.48 -16.87
N ASP A 55 -11.83 -7.66 -17.99
CA ASP A 55 -13.11 -7.02 -18.33
C ASP A 55 -14.33 -7.88 -17.96
N VAL A 56 -14.16 -9.09 -17.41
CA VAL A 56 -15.26 -9.95 -16.94
C VAL A 56 -16.19 -9.20 -16.00
N LEU A 57 -17.51 -9.34 -16.16
CA LEU A 57 -18.46 -8.59 -15.35
C LEU A 57 -18.36 -8.99 -13.87
N SER A 58 -18.01 -8.03 -13.02
CA SER A 58 -17.96 -8.17 -11.56
C SER A 58 -17.91 -6.79 -10.91
N LYS A 59 -18.11 -6.73 -9.58
CA LYS A 59 -18.06 -5.50 -8.80
C LYS A 59 -16.74 -4.76 -9.00
N ILE A 60 -16.86 -3.50 -9.38
CA ILE A 60 -15.75 -2.55 -9.46
C ILE A 60 -15.72 -1.75 -8.16
N PHE A 61 -14.56 -1.78 -7.51
CA PHE A 61 -14.27 -0.99 -6.32
C PHE A 61 -13.67 0.35 -6.74
N ARG A 62 -14.05 1.41 -6.02
CA ARG A 62 -13.46 2.73 -6.20
C ARG A 62 -12.00 2.77 -5.76
N GLU A 63 -11.26 3.72 -6.30
CA GLU A 63 -9.96 4.13 -5.79
C GLU A 63 -10.04 4.73 -4.37
N GLN A 64 -8.87 4.96 -3.76
CA GLN A 64 -8.70 5.50 -2.42
C GLN A 64 -9.24 4.57 -1.32
N THR A 65 -8.97 3.28 -1.49
CA THR A 65 -9.34 2.23 -0.54
C THR A 65 -8.12 1.39 -0.18
N ILE A 66 -8.27 0.48 0.77
CA ILE A 66 -7.19 -0.41 1.22
C ILE A 66 -7.68 -1.85 1.10
N THR A 67 -6.91 -2.72 0.45
CA THR A 67 -7.22 -4.16 0.41
C THR A 67 -6.46 -4.89 1.49
N VAL A 68 -7.11 -5.86 2.13
CA VAL A 68 -6.52 -6.80 3.07
C VAL A 68 -6.80 -8.21 2.60
N ASP A 69 -5.78 -9.06 2.53
CA ASP A 69 -5.95 -10.48 2.19
C ASP A 69 -6.03 -11.39 3.43
N MET A 70 -6.26 -12.69 3.20
CA MET A 70 -6.39 -13.67 4.28
C MET A 70 -5.14 -13.87 5.14
N PHE A 71 -3.98 -13.41 4.70
CA PHE A 71 -2.74 -13.44 5.49
C PHE A 71 -2.47 -12.10 6.18
N GLY A 72 -3.39 -11.15 6.09
CA GLY A 72 -3.19 -9.81 6.65
C GLY A 72 -2.25 -8.94 5.82
N ASN A 73 -1.99 -9.26 4.56
CA ASN A 73 -1.23 -8.35 3.69
C ASN A 73 -2.11 -7.15 3.34
N VAL A 74 -1.57 -5.94 3.51
CA VAL A 74 -2.32 -4.69 3.36
C VAL A 74 -1.75 -3.83 2.24
N PHE A 75 -2.62 -3.37 1.33
CA PHE A 75 -2.21 -2.50 0.22
C PHE A 75 -3.24 -1.41 -0.06
N TYR A 76 -2.78 -0.16 -0.13
CA TYR A 76 -3.56 0.96 -0.63
C TYR A 76 -3.80 0.86 -2.16
N ARG A 77 -4.96 1.33 -2.62
CA ARG A 77 -5.37 1.29 -4.04
C ARG A 77 -5.68 2.70 -4.53
N SER A 78 -4.80 3.25 -5.37
CA SER A 78 -4.98 4.55 -6.04
C SER A 78 -5.80 4.48 -7.33
N PHE A 79 -6.32 3.30 -7.68
CA PHE A 79 -7.04 3.04 -8.93
C PHE A 79 -8.25 2.17 -8.67
N LYS A 80 -9.21 2.15 -9.60
CA LYS A 80 -10.36 1.23 -9.57
C LYS A 80 -9.92 -0.20 -9.86
N TYR A 81 -10.51 -1.16 -9.16
CA TYR A 81 -10.11 -2.57 -9.25
C TYR A 81 -11.29 -3.52 -9.04
N LYS A 82 -11.03 -4.80 -9.26
CA LYS A 82 -11.93 -5.93 -8.95
C LYS A 82 -11.26 -6.84 -7.93
N LEU A 83 -12.07 -7.55 -7.15
CA LEU A 83 -11.59 -8.54 -6.17
C LEU A 83 -11.97 -9.95 -6.60
N VAL A 84 -11.05 -10.90 -6.48
CA VAL A 84 -11.41 -12.33 -6.48
C VAL A 84 -12.13 -12.68 -5.17
N THR A 85 -13.03 -13.65 -5.19
CA THR A 85 -13.71 -14.13 -3.96
C THR A 85 -13.00 -15.32 -3.31
N HIS A 86 -12.43 -16.25 -4.10
CA HIS A 86 -11.79 -17.46 -3.53
C HIS A 86 -10.59 -17.17 -2.62
N ALA A 87 -9.83 -16.10 -2.91
CA ALA A 87 -8.60 -15.77 -2.18
C ALA A 87 -8.85 -14.94 -0.90
N ARG A 88 -10.12 -14.75 -0.52
CA ARG A 88 -10.53 -14.06 0.73
C ARG A 88 -9.85 -12.70 0.92
N VAL A 89 -9.71 -11.96 -0.19
CA VAL A 89 -9.32 -10.55 -0.18
C VAL A 89 -10.56 -9.68 -0.05
N PHE A 90 -10.48 -8.65 0.78
CA PHE A 90 -11.57 -7.71 0.98
C PHE A 90 -11.05 -6.27 0.96
N SER A 91 -11.94 -5.35 0.65
CA SER A 91 -11.69 -3.92 0.66
C SER A 91 -12.08 -3.34 2.01
N LEU A 92 -11.25 -2.45 2.54
CA LEU A 92 -11.54 -1.50 3.59
C LEU A 92 -11.84 -0.14 2.93
N ILE A 93 -13.08 0.32 3.11
CA ILE A 93 -13.57 1.59 2.59
C ILE A 93 -13.48 2.62 3.71
N PRO A 94 -12.64 3.66 3.59
CA PRO A 94 -12.57 4.71 4.59
C PRO A 94 -13.93 5.43 4.71
N LYS A 95 -14.35 5.72 5.94
CA LYS A 95 -15.58 6.50 6.26
C LYS A 95 -15.38 8.02 6.10
N PHE A 96 -14.21 8.43 5.64
CA PHE A 96 -13.80 9.81 5.39
C PHE A 96 -13.01 9.87 4.08
N ILE A 97 -12.81 11.08 3.55
CA ILE A 97 -12.01 11.28 2.34
C ILE A 97 -10.54 11.17 2.72
N ILE A 98 -9.77 10.42 1.92
CA ILE A 98 -8.33 10.27 2.10
C ILE A 98 -7.61 10.61 0.80
N THR A 99 -6.44 11.22 0.93
CA THR A 99 -5.48 11.36 -0.17
C THR A 99 -4.70 10.06 -0.36
N GLU A 100 -3.90 9.99 -1.42
CA GLU A 100 -2.95 8.89 -1.61
C GLU A 100 -1.97 8.76 -0.43
N ASN A 101 -1.38 9.87 0.03
CA ASN A 101 -0.39 9.83 1.08
C ASN A 101 -1.00 9.40 2.43
N VAL A 102 -2.18 9.89 2.75
CA VAL A 102 -2.95 9.42 3.93
C VAL A 102 -3.28 7.94 3.79
N GLY A 103 -3.75 7.48 2.63
CA GLY A 103 -4.05 6.07 2.39
C GLY A 103 -2.84 5.15 2.53
N LEU A 104 -1.66 5.60 2.07
CA LEU A 104 -0.39 4.91 2.28
C LEU A 104 -0.01 4.84 3.76
N PHE A 105 -0.23 5.92 4.51
CA PHE A 105 0.00 5.94 5.95
C PHE A 105 -0.88 4.91 6.68
N PHE A 106 -2.18 4.86 6.37
CA PHE A 106 -3.09 3.85 6.91
C PHE A 106 -2.67 2.43 6.55
N ALA A 107 -2.36 2.17 5.28
CA ALA A 107 -1.91 0.85 4.86
C ALA A 107 -0.65 0.39 5.61
N ASN A 108 0.28 1.31 5.86
CA ASN A 108 1.48 1.03 6.66
C ASN A 108 1.16 0.82 8.15
N SER A 109 0.26 1.61 8.72
CA SER A 109 -0.17 1.48 10.11
C SER A 109 -0.94 0.17 10.38
N LEU A 110 -1.54 -0.43 9.33
CA LEU A 110 -2.23 -1.72 9.37
C LEU A 110 -1.33 -2.92 9.02
N ASP A 111 -0.08 -2.70 8.60
CA ASP A 111 0.83 -3.76 8.12
C ASP A 111 1.17 -4.79 9.22
N TYR A 112 0.92 -4.48 10.49
CA TYR A 112 1.07 -5.43 11.60
C TYR A 112 0.12 -6.62 11.52
N PHE A 113 -0.95 -6.55 10.72
CA PHE A 113 -1.88 -7.67 10.50
C PHE A 113 -1.19 -8.94 10.01
N LYS A 114 -0.12 -8.83 9.21
CA LYS A 114 0.64 -10.00 8.73
C LYS A 114 1.28 -10.83 9.85
N ASN A 115 1.43 -10.25 11.04
CA ASN A 115 1.94 -10.94 12.23
C ASN A 115 0.82 -11.63 13.02
N LEU A 116 -0.45 -11.37 12.69
CA LEU A 116 -1.62 -11.90 13.39
C LEU A 116 -2.29 -13.07 12.67
N PHE A 117 -2.04 -13.22 11.37
CA PHE A 117 -2.81 -14.13 10.52
C PHE A 117 -1.92 -15.07 9.71
N ASP A 118 -2.38 -16.30 9.57
CA ASP A 118 -1.73 -17.37 8.80
C ASP A 118 -2.80 -18.33 8.22
N TYR A 119 -2.37 -19.48 7.69
CA TYR A 119 -3.27 -20.49 7.13
C TYR A 119 -4.26 -21.07 8.15
N ASN A 120 -3.85 -21.23 9.42
CA ASN A 120 -4.70 -21.77 10.48
C ASN A 120 -5.58 -20.68 11.11
N HIS A 121 -5.14 -19.41 11.00
CA HIS A 121 -5.84 -18.25 11.52
C HIS A 121 -5.97 -17.16 10.45
N MET A 122 -6.86 -17.37 9.48
CA MET A 122 -7.04 -16.42 8.37
C MET A 122 -7.67 -15.08 8.80
N CYS A 123 -7.20 -13.98 8.21
CA CYS A 123 -7.77 -12.64 8.37
C CYS A 123 -9.19 -12.56 7.83
N SER A 124 -10.04 -11.77 8.49
CA SER A 124 -11.38 -11.42 8.00
C SER A 124 -11.84 -10.12 8.65
N TRP A 125 -12.79 -9.43 8.02
CA TRP A 125 -13.39 -8.23 8.59
C TRP A 125 -13.91 -8.45 10.02
N LYS A 126 -14.57 -9.58 10.28
CA LYS A 126 -15.11 -9.91 11.62
C LYS A 126 -14.01 -9.93 12.70
N LYS A 127 -12.79 -10.35 12.35
CA LYS A 127 -11.66 -10.40 13.27
C LYS A 127 -11.01 -9.03 13.47
N ILE A 128 -10.83 -8.26 12.39
CA ILE A 128 -10.06 -7.01 12.46
C ILE A 128 -10.87 -5.78 12.85
N LYS A 129 -12.20 -5.77 12.68
CA LYS A 129 -13.02 -4.57 12.92
C LYS A 129 -12.98 -4.04 14.36
N ASN A 130 -12.68 -4.91 15.32
CA ASN A 130 -12.58 -4.55 16.73
C ASN A 130 -11.13 -4.38 17.21
N LEU A 131 -10.15 -4.59 16.33
CA LEU A 131 -8.76 -4.27 16.61
C LEU A 131 -8.56 -2.76 16.51
N ASN A 132 -7.45 -2.30 17.07
CA ASN A 132 -7.09 -0.91 17.08
C ASN A 132 -5.92 -0.61 16.13
N ILE A 133 -5.88 0.62 15.62
CA ILE A 133 -4.79 1.16 14.81
C ILE A 133 -4.22 2.37 15.55
N GLN A 134 -2.89 2.47 15.55
CA GLN A 134 -2.18 3.64 16.08
C GLN A 134 -2.06 4.68 14.98
N LEU A 135 -2.51 5.91 15.26
CA LEU A 135 -2.50 7.02 14.31
C LEU A 135 -1.93 8.28 14.94
N LEU A 136 -1.36 9.13 14.10
CA LEU A 136 -0.89 10.44 14.53
C LEU A 136 -2.07 11.32 14.91
N ILE A 137 -1.95 12.02 16.04
CA ILE A 137 -2.98 12.92 16.53
C ILE A 137 -2.44 14.32 16.82
N LYS A 138 -3.36 15.27 16.70
CA LYS A 138 -3.17 16.66 17.10
C LYS A 138 -4.49 17.17 17.67
N ASN A 139 -4.44 17.76 18.86
CA ASN A 139 -5.64 18.22 19.58
C ASN A 139 -6.72 17.13 19.71
N ASN A 140 -6.32 15.90 20.05
CA ASN A 140 -7.18 14.71 20.20
C ASN A 140 -7.95 14.29 18.93
N GLN A 141 -7.51 14.73 17.75
CA GLN A 141 -8.05 14.31 16.45
C GLN A 141 -6.95 13.74 15.57
N ILE A 142 -7.31 12.93 14.57
CA ILE A 142 -6.36 12.38 13.60
C ILE A 142 -5.71 13.53 12.82
N ASP A 143 -4.37 13.58 12.81
CA ASP A 143 -3.61 14.61 12.12
C ASP A 143 -3.32 14.20 10.66
N PHE A 144 -4.33 14.34 9.81
CA PHE A 144 -4.22 14.03 8.37
C PHE A 144 -3.17 14.89 7.65
N ASP A 145 -3.02 16.16 8.04
CA ASP A 145 -2.06 17.08 7.43
C ASP A 145 -0.62 16.62 7.70
N PHE A 146 -0.35 16.16 8.93
CA PHE A 146 0.95 15.59 9.23
C PHE A 146 1.18 14.30 8.48
N MET A 147 0.21 13.38 8.40
CA MET A 147 0.35 12.14 7.62
C MET A 147 0.68 12.41 6.15
N GLU A 148 -0.02 13.37 5.54
CA GLU A 148 0.22 13.84 4.17
C GLU A 148 1.66 14.32 3.99
N LYS A 149 2.07 15.26 4.85
CA LYS A 149 3.41 15.85 4.82
C LYS A 149 4.48 14.78 5.03
N TYR A 150 4.29 13.91 6.02
CA TYR A 150 5.20 12.84 6.39
C TYR A 150 5.52 11.92 5.21
N ILE A 151 4.49 11.37 4.57
CA ILE A 151 4.68 10.47 3.42
C ILE A 151 5.26 11.23 2.22
N SER A 152 4.84 12.47 1.97
CA SER A 152 5.40 13.29 0.89
C SER A 152 6.91 13.46 1.01
N LEU A 153 7.42 13.68 2.22
CA LEU A 153 8.86 13.84 2.46
C LEU A 153 9.63 12.55 2.24
N ILE A 154 9.09 11.42 2.72
CA ILE A 154 9.73 10.13 2.52
C ILE A 154 9.78 9.82 1.03
N LYS A 155 8.73 10.15 0.27
CA LYS A 155 8.73 10.06 -1.19
C LYS A 155 9.82 10.93 -1.81
N GLN A 156 9.92 12.19 -1.42
CA GLN A 156 10.96 13.11 -1.92
C GLN A 156 12.38 12.65 -1.58
N GLU A 157 12.63 12.22 -0.35
CA GLU A 157 13.93 11.72 0.10
C GLU A 157 14.31 10.45 -0.67
N SER A 158 13.37 9.54 -0.85
CA SER A 158 13.57 8.31 -1.64
C SER A 158 13.91 8.63 -3.10
N LEU A 159 13.22 9.59 -3.71
CA LEU A 159 13.50 10.04 -5.07
C LEU A 159 14.88 10.70 -5.18
N ASN A 160 15.28 11.51 -4.21
CA ASN A 160 16.59 12.15 -4.23
C ASN A 160 17.72 11.12 -4.09
N LYS A 161 17.61 10.17 -3.16
CA LYS A 161 18.57 9.05 -3.01
C LYS A 161 18.67 8.23 -4.29
N LEU A 162 17.53 7.97 -4.96
CA LEU A 162 17.51 7.27 -6.23
C LEU A 162 18.25 8.05 -7.33
N LYS A 163 18.00 9.36 -7.45
CA LYS A 163 18.70 10.23 -8.41
C LYS A 163 20.21 10.26 -8.15
N GLU A 164 20.62 10.40 -6.89
CA GLU A 164 22.04 10.37 -6.51
C GLU A 164 22.70 9.04 -6.88
N TYR A 165 22.00 7.92 -6.66
CA TYR A 165 22.48 6.60 -7.04
C TYR A 165 22.64 6.46 -8.56
N LEU A 166 21.61 6.84 -9.33
CA LEU A 166 21.65 6.79 -10.79
C LEU A 166 22.75 7.69 -11.36
N ASN A 167 22.93 8.90 -10.83
CA ASN A 167 23.99 9.81 -11.25
C ASN A 167 25.40 9.25 -10.99
N LYS A 168 25.60 8.52 -9.89
CA LYS A 168 26.87 7.83 -9.60
C LYS A 168 27.11 6.66 -10.56
N GLN A 169 26.04 5.99 -10.96
CA GLN A 169 26.07 4.85 -11.86
C GLN A 169 26.26 5.24 -13.33
N THR A 170 25.67 6.34 -13.81
CA THR A 170 25.79 6.82 -15.21
C THR A 170 27.22 7.19 -15.63
N ASN A 171 28.18 7.26 -14.69
CA ASN A 171 29.61 7.35 -15.00
C ASN A 171 30.24 5.99 -15.40
N ASN A 172 29.47 4.91 -15.37
CA ASN A 172 29.83 3.57 -15.80
C ASN A 172 28.69 3.07 -16.72
N ASN A 173 28.99 2.62 -17.93
CA ASN A 173 27.99 2.20 -18.92
C ASN A 173 27.14 1.00 -18.44
N TYR A 174 26.10 1.24 -17.65
CA TYR A 174 25.17 0.24 -17.15
C TYR A 174 23.84 0.27 -17.91
N GLU A 175 23.30 -0.92 -18.22
CA GLU A 175 21.97 -1.06 -18.82
C GLU A 175 20.87 -0.61 -17.85
N LEU A 176 19.88 0.14 -18.36
CA LEU A 176 18.78 0.73 -17.57
C LEU A 176 18.04 -0.30 -16.69
N SER A 177 17.88 -1.53 -17.18
CA SER A 177 17.18 -2.62 -16.49
C SER A 177 17.88 -3.12 -15.22
N ILE A 178 19.21 -3.08 -15.20
CA ILE A 178 20.04 -3.46 -14.05
C ILE A 178 20.02 -2.33 -13.02
N LEU A 179 20.07 -1.08 -13.49
CA LEU A 179 19.97 0.11 -12.63
C LEU A 179 18.64 0.17 -11.88
N GLU A 180 17.52 -0.20 -12.53
CA GLU A 180 16.20 -0.26 -11.91
C GLU A 180 16.11 -1.36 -10.82
N GLN A 181 16.72 -2.52 -11.07
CA GLN A 181 16.74 -3.63 -10.11
C GLN A 181 17.63 -3.32 -8.90
N ASP A 182 18.82 -2.77 -9.13
CA ASP A 182 19.73 -2.41 -8.04
C ASP A 182 19.24 -1.19 -7.24
N ALA A 183 18.59 -0.24 -7.89
CA ALA A 183 17.88 0.86 -7.23
C ALA A 183 16.81 0.32 -6.27
N LYS A 184 16.04 -0.67 -6.72
CA LYS A 184 15.00 -1.33 -5.92
C LYS A 184 15.58 -2.09 -4.74
N ILE A 185 16.68 -2.82 -4.93
CA ILE A 185 17.37 -3.56 -3.85
C ILE A 185 18.00 -2.59 -2.83
N ASN A 186 18.70 -1.56 -3.28
CA ASN A 186 19.36 -0.61 -2.39
C ASN A 186 18.37 0.29 -1.64
N LEU A 187 17.26 0.66 -2.27
CA LEU A 187 16.19 1.37 -1.58
C LEU A 187 15.49 0.46 -0.54
N MET A 188 15.36 -0.86 -0.80
CA MET A 188 14.93 -1.83 0.24
C MET A 188 15.92 -1.88 1.42
N ILE A 189 17.24 -1.88 1.15
CA ILE A 189 18.28 -1.89 2.19
C ILE A 189 18.30 -0.58 3.01
N LEU A 190 18.14 0.57 2.36
CA LEU A 190 18.09 1.88 3.00
C LEU A 190 16.86 2.04 3.90
N LEU A 191 15.70 1.52 3.50
CA LEU A 191 14.49 1.51 4.32
C LEU A 191 14.55 0.44 5.43
N GLY A 192 15.21 -0.69 5.21
CA GLY A 192 15.43 -1.70 6.26
C GLY A 192 16.35 -1.24 7.41
N LYS A 193 17.22 -0.24 7.18
CA LYS A 193 18.05 0.38 8.22
C LYS A 193 17.30 1.42 9.07
N ASN A 194 16.20 1.98 8.58
CA ASN A 194 15.26 2.80 9.35
C ASN A 194 14.05 1.93 9.70
N ILE A 195 14.16 1.18 10.79
CA ILE A 195 13.10 0.34 11.35
C ILE A 195 11.85 1.21 11.54
N GLY A 196 10.92 1.15 10.58
CA GLY A 196 9.70 1.97 10.61
C GLY A 196 8.92 2.11 9.31
N LEU A 197 9.53 2.14 8.12
CA LEU A 197 8.77 2.33 6.86
C LEU A 197 9.31 1.53 5.67
N VAL A 198 8.68 0.39 5.40
CA VAL A 198 9.03 -0.48 4.26
C VAL A 198 8.25 -0.14 2.97
N ILE A 199 7.27 0.78 3.00
CA ILE A 199 6.27 0.85 1.91
C ILE A 199 6.51 1.97 0.87
N CYS A 200 7.51 2.84 1.01
CA CYS A 200 7.72 3.90 0.01
C CYS A 200 8.25 3.40 -1.35
N LEU A 201 8.90 2.23 -1.41
CA LEU A 201 9.45 1.69 -2.67
C LEU A 201 8.41 1.44 -3.76
N LYS A 202 7.29 0.81 -3.40
CA LYS A 202 6.45 0.13 -4.40
C LYS A 202 5.53 1.09 -5.16
N TYR A 203 5.08 2.16 -4.49
CA TYR A 203 4.27 3.21 -5.12
C TYR A 203 5.12 4.22 -5.89
N ILE A 204 6.35 4.50 -5.43
CA ILE A 204 7.28 5.37 -6.16
C ILE A 204 7.72 4.71 -7.47
N LEU A 205 8.07 3.42 -7.46
CA LEU A 205 8.41 2.69 -8.69
C LEU A 205 7.23 2.66 -9.67
N GLN A 206 6.00 2.43 -9.22
CA GLN A 206 4.82 2.45 -10.10
C GLN A 206 4.57 3.84 -10.72
N ALA A 207 4.77 4.92 -9.95
CA ALA A 207 4.61 6.30 -10.40
C ALA A 207 5.74 6.78 -11.33
N VAL A 208 6.95 6.23 -11.18
CA VAL A 208 8.09 6.49 -12.09
C VAL A 208 7.90 5.73 -13.41
N LEU A 209 7.47 4.47 -13.36
CA LEU A 209 7.23 3.65 -14.55
C LEU A 209 6.03 4.12 -15.39
N THR A 210 5.03 4.76 -14.78
CA THR A 210 3.86 5.31 -15.50
C THR A 210 4.11 6.67 -16.18
N LYS A 211 5.30 7.26 -16.03
CA LYS A 211 5.71 8.50 -16.72
C LYS A 211 6.64 8.29 -17.91
N ILE A 212 6.91 7.04 -18.30
CA ILE A 212 7.84 6.67 -19.38
C ILE A 212 7.11 6.13 -20.63
N HIS A 213 5.77 6.18 -20.68
CA HIS A 213 4.98 5.89 -21.89
C HIS A 213 3.94 6.96 -22.15
#